data_AF-A0A094LUJ3-F1
#
_entry.id   AF-A0A094LUJ3-F1
#
_cell.length_a   1.000
_cell.length_b   1.000
_cell.length_c   1.000
_cell.angle_alpha   90.00
_cell.angle_beta   90.00
_cell.angle_gamma   90.00
#
_symmetry.space_group_name_H-M   'P 1'
#
loop_
_entity.id
_entity.type
_entity.pdbx_description
1 polymer ?
#
loop_
_entity_poly.entity_id
_entity_poly.type
_entity_poly.pdbx_seq_one_letter_code
_entity_poly.pdbx_strand_id
1 'polypeptide(L)'
;EPVEESVLEKYGFPEAGTETRCYTNHALSYDQAKRVPRWVIEHISKQKTLGNADRRHCKFRPDPNIPLMFSAVNEDYLGSGWSRGHMAPAGDNKFSTRAMAETFYLSNIVPQNYENNAGFWNRMEMYCRELTERFEDVWVVSGPLTLPQTNDDGKKTVTYQVIGKDDVAVPSHLYKVILARRSRTSTEPLVLGAFVVPNNPIGFSHQLTEFQVNIDDLEKMAGLVFFPQVDKTKDVKNICEVDTCKLMGFKEFTLYITARKVQSARTLHRLEKAMSELREAGIEPDDYLLKLHEKKEEELLQEKRAAAREGKAG
;
A
#
# COMPACT_ATOMS: atom_id res chain seq x y z
N GLU A 1 -26.79 45.41 -2.33
CA GLU A 1 -26.53 45.63 -0.90
C GLU A 1 -25.12 45.16 -0.60
N PRO A 2 -24.31 45.88 0.20
CA PRO A 2 -23.03 45.33 0.63
C PRO A 2 -23.32 44.10 1.50
N VAL A 3 -22.67 42.97 1.18
CA VAL A 3 -22.78 41.74 1.97
C VAL A 3 -22.30 42.08 3.38
N GLU A 4 -23.19 42.05 4.36
CA GLU A 4 -22.86 42.27 5.76
C GLU A 4 -21.87 41.19 6.17
N GLU A 5 -20.65 41.60 6.52
CA GLU A 5 -19.58 40.67 6.89
C GLU A 5 -20.01 39.88 8.13
N SER A 6 -20.14 38.57 7.99
CA SER A 6 -20.65 37.70 9.04
C SER A 6 -19.76 37.80 10.28
N VAL A 7 -20.32 38.25 11.40
CA VAL A 7 -19.60 38.32 12.70
C VAL A 7 -19.02 36.96 13.09
N LEU A 8 -19.63 35.86 12.63
CA LEU A 8 -19.14 34.50 12.85
C LEU A 8 -17.78 34.24 12.19
N GLU A 9 -17.51 34.87 11.05
CA GLU A 9 -16.30 34.66 10.25
C GLU A 9 -15.19 35.66 10.59
N LYS A 10 -15.46 36.62 11.48
CA LYS A 10 -14.56 37.71 11.85
C LYS A 10 -13.12 37.28 12.18
N TYR A 11 -12.97 36.09 12.74
CA TYR A 11 -11.67 35.51 13.11
C TYR A 11 -11.38 34.16 12.42
N GLY A 12 -12.16 33.80 11.40
CA GLY A 12 -12.08 32.53 10.70
C GLY A 12 -12.74 31.36 11.43
N PHE A 13 -13.15 30.37 10.65
CA PHE A 13 -13.60 29.07 11.19
C PHE A 13 -12.40 28.18 11.56
N PRO A 14 -12.58 27.22 12.48
CA PRO A 14 -11.56 26.22 12.75
C PRO A 14 -11.16 25.44 11.49
N GLU A 15 -9.85 25.35 11.24
CA GLU A 15 -9.30 24.61 10.10
C GLU A 15 -9.00 23.15 10.49
N ALA A 16 -9.68 22.21 9.83
CA ALA A 16 -9.51 20.79 10.10
C ALA A 16 -8.32 20.14 9.36
N GLY A 17 -7.72 20.84 8.38
CA GLY A 17 -6.60 20.33 7.57
C GLY A 17 -6.95 19.08 6.74
N THR A 18 -8.18 19.03 6.21
CA THR A 18 -8.72 17.85 5.50
C THR A 18 -8.80 18.02 3.98
N GLU A 19 -8.30 19.13 3.46
CA GLU A 19 -8.19 19.40 2.03
C GLU A 19 -7.41 18.30 1.31
N THR A 20 -7.76 18.10 0.03
CA THR A 20 -7.06 17.11 -0.81
C THR A 20 -5.68 17.63 -1.17
N ARG A 21 -4.66 16.79 -0.90
CA ARG A 21 -3.26 17.04 -1.22
C ARG A 21 -2.85 16.15 -2.38
N CYS A 22 -2.41 16.74 -3.47
CA CYS A 22 -2.05 16.02 -4.69
C CYS A 22 -0.53 15.90 -4.84
N TYR A 23 -0.07 14.69 -5.12
CA TYR A 23 1.31 14.36 -5.43
C TYR A 23 1.39 13.86 -6.88
N THR A 24 2.55 13.37 -7.32
CA THR A 24 2.78 13.00 -8.73
C THR A 24 1.83 11.92 -9.24
N ASN A 25 1.45 10.95 -8.40
CA ASN A 25 0.61 9.81 -8.82
C ASN A 25 -0.38 9.31 -7.76
N HIS A 26 -0.50 10.03 -6.64
CA HIS A 26 -1.51 9.78 -5.63
C HIS A 26 -1.99 11.11 -5.06
N ALA A 27 -3.16 11.11 -4.44
CA ALA A 27 -3.65 12.22 -3.65
C ALA A 27 -4.19 11.67 -2.32
N LEU A 28 -4.24 12.50 -1.28
CA LEU A 28 -4.72 12.10 0.03
C LEU A 28 -5.44 13.23 0.76
N SER A 29 -6.28 12.85 1.71
CA SER A 29 -6.73 13.73 2.80
C SER A 29 -6.11 13.23 4.10
N TYR A 30 -5.60 14.13 4.93
CA TYR A 30 -4.83 13.78 6.12
C TYR A 30 -5.65 13.99 7.41
N ASP A 31 -5.44 13.13 8.41
CA ASP A 31 -6.01 13.29 9.75
C ASP A 31 -4.93 13.87 10.67
N GLN A 32 -4.96 15.19 10.86
CA GLN A 32 -4.02 15.91 11.73
C GLN A 32 -4.07 15.42 13.19
N ALA A 33 -5.21 14.89 13.66
CA ALA A 33 -5.34 14.39 15.02
C ALA A 33 -4.74 12.99 15.17
N LYS A 34 -4.86 12.13 14.14
CA LYS A 34 -4.34 10.76 14.17
C LYS A 34 -2.95 10.57 13.56
N ARG A 35 -2.43 11.61 12.90
CA ARG A 35 -1.12 11.62 12.22
C ARG A 35 -1.00 10.55 11.12
N VAL A 36 -2.11 10.27 10.43
CA VAL A 36 -2.24 9.26 9.37
C VAL A 36 -3.15 9.77 8.25
N PRO A 37 -3.12 9.22 7.02
CA PRO A 37 -4.10 9.57 6.00
C PRO A 37 -5.50 9.11 6.40
N ARG A 38 -6.55 9.88 6.04
CA ARG A 38 -7.96 9.45 6.08
C ARG A 38 -8.26 8.51 4.91
N TRP A 39 -7.77 8.92 3.74
CA TRP A 39 -7.82 8.17 2.50
C TRP A 39 -6.63 8.57 1.64
N VAL A 40 -6.15 7.63 0.82
CA VAL A 40 -5.18 7.87 -0.25
C VAL A 40 -5.75 7.27 -1.53
N ILE A 41 -5.90 8.08 -2.58
CA ILE A 41 -6.32 7.63 -3.91
C ILE A 41 -5.12 7.59 -4.86
N GLU A 42 -5.06 6.57 -5.69
CA GLU A 42 -4.05 6.42 -6.74
C GLU A 42 -4.67 5.88 -8.04
N HIS A 43 -3.94 6.03 -9.12
CA HIS A 43 -4.27 5.44 -10.42
C HIS A 43 -3.11 4.60 -10.94
N ILE A 44 -3.41 3.34 -11.22
CA ILE A 44 -2.47 2.34 -11.71
C ILE A 44 -2.80 2.02 -13.18
N SER A 45 -1.76 1.87 -13.99
CA SER A 45 -1.82 1.35 -15.35
C SER A 45 -0.55 0.54 -15.61
N LYS A 46 -0.56 -0.29 -16.65
CA LYS A 46 0.59 -1.13 -17.00
C LYS A 46 1.88 -0.32 -17.17
N GLN A 47 1.81 0.90 -17.70
CA GLN A 47 2.98 1.75 -17.90
C GLN A 47 3.54 2.29 -16.56
N LYS A 48 2.68 2.56 -15.58
CA LYS A 48 3.09 3.12 -14.27
C LYS A 48 3.83 2.10 -13.39
N THR A 49 3.49 0.81 -13.53
CA THR A 49 4.11 -0.30 -12.79
C THR A 49 5.44 -0.76 -13.39
N LEU A 50 5.82 -0.22 -14.55
CA LEU A 50 7.11 -0.46 -15.21
C LEU A 50 8.06 0.72 -15.00
N GLY A 51 9.36 0.44 -15.05
CA GLY A 51 10.41 1.47 -14.98
C GLY A 51 11.49 1.17 -13.95
N ASN A 52 12.47 2.07 -13.89
CA ASN A 52 13.72 1.87 -13.14
C ASN A 52 13.73 2.54 -11.77
N ALA A 53 12.62 3.11 -11.31
CA ALA A 53 12.57 3.66 -9.96
C ALA A 53 12.80 2.56 -8.92
N ASP A 54 13.69 2.84 -7.98
CA ASP A 54 14.15 1.88 -7.00
C ASP A 54 13.87 2.37 -5.58
N ARG A 55 13.00 1.63 -4.89
CA ARG A 55 12.62 1.90 -3.51
C ARG A 55 13.80 1.92 -2.53
N ARG A 56 14.94 1.31 -2.88
CA ARG A 56 16.17 1.35 -2.07
C ARG A 56 16.75 2.76 -1.95
N HIS A 57 16.42 3.66 -2.87
CA HIS A 57 16.86 5.05 -2.84
C HIS A 57 15.86 5.97 -2.13
N CYS A 58 14.69 5.46 -1.75
CA CYS A 58 13.67 6.21 -1.03
C CYS A 58 13.85 6.06 0.48
N LYS A 59 13.56 7.13 1.22
CA LYS A 59 13.63 7.16 2.68
C LYS A 59 12.32 7.71 3.22
N PHE A 60 11.79 7.06 4.25
CA PHE A 60 10.66 7.60 5.00
C PHE A 60 11.05 8.93 5.64
N ARG A 61 10.19 9.93 5.49
CA ARG A 61 10.38 11.26 6.07
C ARG A 61 9.03 11.96 6.27
N PRO A 62 8.95 12.91 7.22
CA PRO A 62 7.81 13.81 7.34
C PRO A 62 7.46 14.43 5.98
N ASP A 63 6.17 14.60 5.73
CA ASP A 63 5.71 15.31 4.54
C ASP A 63 6.01 16.81 4.70
N PRO A 64 6.78 17.43 3.78
CA PRO A 64 7.11 18.85 3.89
C PRO A 64 5.90 19.78 3.80
N ASN A 65 4.74 19.29 3.36
CA ASN A 65 3.52 20.08 3.21
C ASN A 65 2.58 19.98 4.43
N ILE A 66 2.88 19.10 5.40
CA ILE A 66 2.11 18.99 6.64
C ILE A 66 2.80 19.82 7.72
N PRO A 67 2.10 20.72 8.43
CA PRO A 67 2.69 21.43 9.56
C PRO A 67 3.29 20.44 10.56
N LEU A 68 4.53 20.71 11.00
CA LEU A 68 5.30 19.76 11.81
C LEU A 68 4.55 19.31 13.08
N MET A 69 3.77 20.19 13.70
CA MET A 69 2.94 19.87 14.88
C MET A 69 1.86 18.79 14.65
N PHE A 70 1.52 18.50 13.40
CA PHE A 70 0.55 17.49 12.98
C PHE A 70 1.18 16.36 12.16
N SER A 71 2.49 16.40 11.91
CA SER A 71 3.19 15.35 11.17
C SER A 71 3.65 14.25 12.11
N ALA A 72 3.51 12.98 11.70
CA ALA A 72 4.32 11.92 12.29
C ALA A 72 5.81 12.11 11.92
N VAL A 73 6.69 11.53 12.73
CA VAL A 73 8.12 11.41 12.46
C VAL A 73 8.57 9.95 12.48
N ASN A 74 9.81 9.67 12.06
CA ASN A 74 10.29 8.27 11.98
C ASN A 74 10.43 7.64 13.38
N GLU A 75 10.72 8.47 14.37
CA GLU A 75 10.93 8.12 15.76
C GLU A 75 9.65 7.56 16.40
N ASP A 76 8.46 7.96 15.93
CA ASP A 76 7.20 7.39 16.42
C ASP A 76 7.03 5.92 16.04
N TYR A 77 7.56 5.53 14.87
CA TYR A 77 7.48 4.18 14.34
C TYR A 77 8.64 3.30 14.83
N LEU A 78 9.84 3.87 15.02
CA LEU A 78 11.03 3.11 15.37
C LEU A 78 10.89 2.49 16.77
N GLY A 79 10.96 1.15 16.85
CA GLY A 79 10.82 0.44 18.12
C GLY A 79 9.38 0.34 18.65
N SER A 80 8.38 0.83 17.90
CA SER A 80 6.96 0.80 18.31
C SER A 80 6.31 -0.59 18.29
N GLY A 81 6.93 -1.56 17.63
CA GLY A 81 6.31 -2.85 17.31
C GLY A 81 5.48 -2.83 16.02
N TRP A 82 5.29 -1.66 15.39
CA TRP A 82 4.56 -1.49 14.13
C TRP A 82 5.51 -1.14 12.98
N SER A 83 5.14 -1.54 11.77
CA SER A 83 5.84 -1.17 10.54
C SER A 83 5.26 0.11 9.94
N ARG A 84 6.01 0.75 9.03
CA ARG A 84 5.51 1.85 8.20
C ARG A 84 4.79 1.29 6.98
N GLY A 85 3.46 1.17 7.07
CA GLY A 85 2.59 0.63 6.02
C GLY A 85 2.19 1.68 5.00
N HIS A 86 2.41 1.42 3.71
CA HIS A 86 2.04 2.34 2.64
C HIS A 86 0.57 2.17 2.27
N MET A 87 -0.14 3.28 2.04
CA MET A 87 -1.50 3.26 1.48
C MET A 87 -1.47 3.26 -0.06
N ALA A 88 -0.71 4.18 -0.67
CA ALA A 88 -0.25 4.10 -2.05
C ALA A 88 1.14 3.46 -2.10
N PRO A 89 1.31 2.26 -2.68
CA PRO A 89 2.56 1.51 -2.58
C PRO A 89 3.61 2.00 -3.58
N ALA A 90 4.88 1.92 -3.16
CA ALA A 90 6.02 2.25 -4.01
C ALA A 90 6.03 1.43 -5.33
N GLY A 91 5.52 0.19 -5.31
CA GLY A 91 5.49 -0.70 -6.47
C GLY A 91 4.67 -0.17 -7.66
N ASP A 92 3.73 0.74 -7.41
CA ASP A 92 2.81 1.25 -8.43
C ASP A 92 3.40 2.50 -9.14
N ASN A 93 4.60 2.91 -8.71
CA ASN A 93 5.25 4.15 -9.08
C ASN A 93 6.63 3.92 -9.74
N LYS A 94 6.82 2.76 -10.36
CA LYS A 94 8.08 2.35 -11.00
C LYS A 94 8.52 3.28 -12.14
N PHE A 95 7.56 3.95 -12.77
CA PHE A 95 7.78 4.88 -13.87
C PHE A 95 8.46 6.20 -13.44
N SER A 96 8.41 6.56 -12.15
CA SER A 96 8.87 7.86 -11.68
C SER A 96 9.51 7.78 -10.30
N THR A 97 10.81 8.07 -10.22
CA THR A 97 11.55 8.16 -8.95
C THR A 97 10.94 9.19 -8.01
N ARG A 98 10.41 10.29 -8.54
CA ARG A 98 9.72 11.31 -7.75
C ARG A 98 8.42 10.76 -7.16
N ALA A 99 7.56 10.17 -7.98
CA ALA A 99 6.29 9.61 -7.51
C ALA A 99 6.53 8.54 -6.44
N MET A 100 7.52 7.67 -6.65
CA MET A 100 7.91 6.67 -5.67
C MET A 100 8.47 7.30 -4.39
N ALA A 101 9.28 8.35 -4.46
CA ALA A 101 9.79 9.01 -3.26
C ALA A 101 8.69 9.71 -2.46
N GLU A 102 7.67 10.25 -3.13
CA GLU A 102 6.51 10.88 -2.49
C GLU A 102 5.65 9.85 -1.73
N THR A 103 5.61 8.57 -2.14
CA THR A 103 4.92 7.53 -1.33
C THR A 103 5.59 7.24 0.00
N PHE A 104 6.84 7.68 0.20
CA PHE A 104 7.57 7.53 1.47
C PHE A 104 7.37 8.74 2.41
N TYR A 105 6.56 9.73 2.02
CA TYR A 105 6.09 10.72 2.98
C TYR A 105 5.19 10.07 4.02
N LEU A 106 5.39 10.42 5.29
CA LEU A 106 4.62 9.84 6.41
C LEU A 106 3.12 10.21 6.34
N SER A 107 2.72 11.17 5.52
CA SER A 107 1.32 11.46 5.17
C SER A 107 0.62 10.31 4.44
N ASN A 108 1.35 9.41 3.79
CA ASN A 108 0.85 8.20 3.12
C ASN A 108 0.94 6.94 4.00
N ILE A 109 1.42 7.07 5.24
CA ILE A 109 1.83 5.94 6.07
C ILE A 109 0.90 5.74 7.26
N VAL A 110 0.65 4.48 7.59
CA VAL A 110 -0.03 4.06 8.83
C VAL A 110 0.84 3.06 9.60
N PRO A 111 0.69 2.97 10.94
CA PRO A 111 1.26 1.87 11.70
C PRO A 111 0.60 0.54 11.30
N GLN A 112 1.36 -0.34 10.65
CA GLN A 112 0.83 -1.60 10.09
C GLN A 112 1.56 -2.81 10.68
N ASN A 113 0.82 -3.87 10.99
CA ASN A 113 1.40 -5.12 11.44
C ASN A 113 2.41 -5.64 10.39
N TYR A 114 3.59 -6.09 10.83
CA TYR A 114 4.68 -6.48 9.92
C TYR A 114 4.29 -7.63 8.98
N GLU A 115 3.58 -8.64 9.48
CA GLU A 115 3.15 -9.80 8.70
C GLU A 115 2.00 -9.43 7.77
N ASN A 116 1.09 -8.55 8.20
CA ASN A 116 0.05 -8.01 7.34
C ASN A 116 0.66 -7.23 6.16
N ASN A 117 1.55 -6.29 6.44
CA ASN A 117 2.22 -5.43 5.46
C ASN A 117 3.02 -6.26 4.45
N ALA A 118 3.85 -7.19 4.92
CA ALA A 118 4.69 -8.02 4.05
C ALA A 118 3.94 -9.19 3.39
N GLY A 119 2.76 -9.57 3.91
CA GLY A 119 1.99 -10.74 3.51
C GLY A 119 0.69 -10.38 2.77
N PHE A 120 -0.44 -10.45 3.47
CA PHE A 120 -1.78 -10.33 2.86
C PHE A 120 -1.99 -8.98 2.16
N TRP A 121 -1.58 -7.88 2.78
CA TRP A 121 -1.72 -6.55 2.19
C TRP A 121 -0.89 -6.40 0.90
N ASN A 122 0.37 -6.85 0.93
CA ASN A 122 1.21 -6.90 -0.27
C ASN A 122 0.61 -7.79 -1.37
N ARG A 123 -0.01 -8.93 -1.03
CA ARG A 123 -0.74 -9.76 -2.01
C ARG A 123 -1.93 -9.00 -2.63
N MET A 124 -2.67 -8.21 -1.85
CA MET A 124 -3.72 -7.33 -2.38
C MET A 124 -3.16 -6.24 -3.30
N GLU A 125 -2.04 -5.61 -2.94
CA GLU A 125 -1.35 -4.64 -3.80
C GLU A 125 -0.88 -5.28 -5.11
N MET A 126 -0.39 -6.53 -5.06
CA MET A 126 0.00 -7.29 -6.25
C MET A 126 -1.20 -7.57 -7.15
N TYR A 127 -2.34 -7.97 -6.58
CA TYR A 127 -3.59 -8.14 -7.32
C TYR A 127 -4.03 -6.83 -8.01
N CYS A 128 -3.93 -5.69 -7.33
CA CYS A 128 -4.26 -4.38 -7.93
C CYS A 128 -3.38 -4.07 -9.15
N ARG A 129 -2.08 -4.42 -9.12
CA ARG A 129 -1.19 -4.30 -10.28
C ARG A 129 -1.54 -5.29 -11.38
N GLU A 130 -1.88 -6.52 -11.02
CA GLU A 130 -2.26 -7.58 -11.95
C GLU A 130 -3.53 -7.21 -12.76
N LEU A 131 -4.48 -6.50 -12.14
CA LEU A 131 -5.65 -5.98 -12.84
C LEU A 131 -5.28 -5.11 -14.06
N THR A 132 -4.11 -4.44 -14.05
CA THR A 132 -3.65 -3.63 -15.19
C THR A 132 -3.31 -4.44 -16.44
N GLU A 133 -3.26 -5.77 -16.33
CA GLU A 133 -3.13 -6.67 -17.49
C GLU A 133 -4.48 -6.89 -18.20
N ARG A 134 -5.60 -6.60 -17.53
CA ARG A 134 -6.97 -6.88 -17.97
C ARG A 134 -7.86 -5.65 -18.06
N PHE A 135 -7.46 -4.55 -17.42
CA PHE A 135 -8.12 -3.26 -17.38
C PHE A 135 -7.09 -2.17 -17.67
N GLU A 136 -7.39 -1.25 -18.59
CA GLU A 136 -6.48 -0.14 -18.93
C GLU A 136 -6.25 0.81 -17.75
N ASP A 137 -7.31 1.10 -16.99
CA ASP A 137 -7.28 2.04 -15.88
C ASP A 137 -7.81 1.38 -14.60
N VAL A 138 -7.02 1.48 -13.52
CA VAL A 138 -7.40 0.99 -12.18
C VAL A 138 -7.19 2.11 -11.18
N TRP A 139 -8.26 2.56 -10.53
CA TRP A 139 -8.21 3.47 -9.39
C TRP A 139 -8.33 2.70 -8.10
N VAL A 140 -7.52 3.09 -7.11
CA VAL A 140 -7.49 2.45 -5.80
C VAL A 140 -7.58 3.53 -4.73
N VAL A 141 -8.48 3.37 -3.77
CA VAL A 141 -8.51 4.17 -2.55
C VAL A 141 -8.19 3.28 -1.37
N SER A 142 -7.16 3.63 -0.59
CA SER A 142 -6.75 2.89 0.60
C SER A 142 -6.80 3.79 1.84
N GLY A 143 -7.06 3.21 3.02
CA GLY A 143 -6.95 3.96 4.27
C GLY A 143 -7.14 3.14 5.54
N PRO A 144 -6.92 3.77 6.71
CA PRO A 144 -7.11 3.17 8.02
C PRO A 144 -8.56 3.21 8.53
N LEU A 145 -8.91 2.28 9.41
CA LEU A 145 -10.15 2.27 10.20
C LEU A 145 -9.89 1.89 11.66
N THR A 146 -10.61 2.55 12.57
CA THR A 146 -10.70 2.22 14.00
C THR A 146 -12.13 1.79 14.31
N LEU A 147 -12.41 0.50 14.16
CA LEU A 147 -13.77 -0.07 14.26
C LEU A 147 -14.11 -0.48 15.69
N PRO A 148 -15.40 -0.42 16.09
CA PRO A 148 -15.82 -0.81 17.42
C PRO A 148 -15.76 -2.33 17.62
N GLN A 149 -15.45 -2.74 18.84
CA GLN A 149 -15.64 -4.10 19.32
C GLN A 149 -16.81 -4.13 20.30
N THR A 150 -17.56 -5.22 20.32
CA THR A 150 -18.66 -5.42 21.29
C THR A 150 -18.10 -6.17 22.49
N ASN A 151 -18.16 -5.57 23.67
CA ASN A 151 -17.68 -6.18 24.91
C ASN A 151 -18.70 -7.19 25.46
N ASP A 152 -18.31 -7.95 26.48
CA ASP A 152 -19.16 -8.94 27.15
C ASP A 152 -20.46 -8.34 27.73
N ASP A 153 -20.45 -7.04 28.08
CA ASP A 153 -21.61 -6.30 28.57
C ASP A 153 -22.53 -5.77 27.45
N GLY A 154 -22.26 -6.11 26.19
CA GLY A 154 -23.00 -5.69 25.01
C GLY A 154 -22.71 -4.25 24.55
N LYS A 155 -21.88 -3.48 25.26
CA LYS A 155 -21.49 -2.13 24.82
C LYS A 155 -20.46 -2.20 23.70
N LYS A 156 -20.50 -1.21 22.81
CA LYS A 156 -19.54 -1.05 21.73
C LYS A 156 -18.49 -0.01 22.11
N THR A 157 -17.22 -0.38 22.03
CA THR A 157 -16.08 0.50 22.30
C THR A 157 -15.12 0.50 21.13
N VAL A 158 -14.60 1.68 20.76
CA VAL A 158 -13.48 1.81 19.83
C VAL A 158 -12.20 1.96 20.65
N THR A 159 -11.29 1.00 20.53
CA THR A 159 -10.00 1.01 21.21
C THR A 159 -8.90 0.85 20.17
N TYR A 160 -7.89 1.72 20.20
CA TYR A 160 -6.71 1.63 19.37
C TYR A 160 -5.49 2.17 20.11
N GLN A 161 -4.32 1.65 19.77
CA GLN A 161 -3.05 2.14 20.31
C GLN A 161 -2.67 3.46 19.62
N VAL A 162 -2.00 4.35 20.34
CA VAL A 162 -1.20 5.44 19.77
C VAL A 162 0.28 5.17 20.05
N ILE A 163 1.16 5.52 19.11
CA ILE A 163 2.60 5.25 19.20
C ILE A 163 3.42 6.53 19.08
N GLY A 164 4.61 6.52 19.68
CA GLY A 164 5.54 7.64 19.59
C GLY A 164 5.24 8.78 20.55
N LYS A 165 5.90 9.92 20.34
CA LYS A 165 5.64 11.15 21.12
C LYS A 165 4.49 11.96 20.51
N ASP A 166 4.23 11.74 19.23
CA ASP A 166 3.22 12.46 18.46
C ASP A 166 1.87 11.72 18.40
N ASP A 167 1.72 10.64 19.19
CA ASP A 167 0.51 9.84 19.35
C ASP A 167 -0.11 9.38 18.01
N VAL A 168 0.72 8.80 17.14
CA VAL A 168 0.29 8.28 15.84
C VAL A 168 -0.67 7.11 16.04
N ALA A 169 -1.89 7.20 15.48
CA ALA A 169 -2.93 6.20 15.70
C ALA A 169 -2.66 4.91 14.92
N VAL A 170 -2.73 3.77 15.61
CA VAL A 170 -2.65 2.44 15.02
C VAL A 170 -4.04 1.98 14.58
N PRO A 171 -4.31 1.77 13.29
CA PRO A 171 -5.62 1.31 12.86
C PRO A 171 -5.90 -0.13 13.31
N SER A 172 -7.17 -0.41 13.60
CA SER A 172 -7.68 -1.77 13.82
C SER A 172 -7.80 -2.55 12.50
N HIS A 173 -8.14 -1.85 11.41
CA HIS A 173 -8.41 -2.41 10.10
C HIS A 173 -7.87 -1.46 9.02
N LEU A 174 -7.64 -1.99 7.84
CA LEU A 174 -7.32 -1.25 6.63
C LEU A 174 -8.42 -1.53 5.61
N TYR A 175 -8.76 -0.53 4.79
CA TYR A 175 -9.67 -0.73 3.68
C TYR A 175 -8.98 -0.48 2.34
N LYS A 176 -9.52 -1.10 1.29
CA LYS A 176 -9.20 -0.80 -0.09
C LYS A 176 -10.48 -0.80 -0.93
N VAL A 177 -10.71 0.26 -1.70
CA VAL A 177 -11.75 0.34 -2.73
C VAL A 177 -11.06 0.33 -4.08
N ILE A 178 -11.42 -0.62 -4.93
CA ILE A 178 -10.86 -0.79 -6.27
C ILE A 178 -11.96 -0.46 -7.26
N LEU A 179 -11.68 0.45 -8.19
CA LEU A 179 -12.52 0.75 -9.35
C LEU A 179 -11.68 0.51 -10.61
N ALA A 180 -12.15 -0.28 -11.56
CA ALA A 180 -11.42 -0.53 -12.80
C ALA A 180 -12.30 -0.34 -14.04
N ARG A 181 -11.66 0.11 -15.13
CA ARG A 181 -12.27 0.31 -16.44
C ARG A 181 -11.53 -0.50 -17.48
N ARG A 182 -12.27 -1.26 -18.30
CA ARG A 182 -11.70 -2.14 -19.33
C ARG A 182 -10.82 -1.35 -20.30
N SER A 183 -11.42 -0.35 -20.94
CA SER A 183 -10.72 0.63 -21.79
C SER A 183 -11.52 1.92 -21.88
N ARG A 184 -10.90 2.98 -22.37
CA ARG A 184 -11.61 4.27 -22.60
C ARG A 184 -12.73 4.18 -23.64
N THR A 185 -12.65 3.23 -24.56
CA THR A 185 -13.60 3.04 -25.66
C THR A 185 -14.61 1.93 -25.40
N SER A 186 -14.44 1.16 -24.32
CA SER A 186 -15.35 0.07 -23.98
C SER A 186 -16.69 0.61 -23.48
N THR A 187 -17.77 -0.06 -23.87
CA THR A 187 -19.12 0.16 -23.33
C THR A 187 -19.44 -0.75 -22.14
N GLU A 188 -18.49 -1.59 -21.73
CA GLU A 188 -18.66 -2.41 -20.52
C GLU A 188 -18.77 -1.50 -19.28
N PRO A 189 -19.64 -1.84 -18.32
CA PRO A 189 -19.70 -1.12 -17.05
C PRO A 189 -18.35 -1.14 -16.33
N LEU A 190 -18.15 -0.16 -15.46
CA LEU A 190 -17.02 -0.17 -14.53
C LEU A 190 -17.12 -1.40 -13.61
N VAL A 191 -16.01 -1.79 -13.00
CA VAL A 191 -16.02 -2.83 -11.95
C VAL A 191 -15.54 -2.25 -10.64
N LEU A 192 -16.20 -2.59 -9.54
CA LEU A 192 -15.93 -2.05 -8.22
C LEU A 192 -15.88 -3.17 -7.17
N GLY A 193 -14.94 -3.07 -6.23
CA GLY A 193 -14.94 -3.87 -5.01
C GLY A 193 -14.42 -3.07 -3.83
N ALA A 194 -15.03 -3.28 -2.66
CA ALA A 194 -14.59 -2.71 -1.39
C ALA A 194 -14.19 -3.84 -0.45
N PHE A 195 -13.03 -3.70 0.20
CA PHE A 195 -12.46 -4.72 1.07
C PHE A 195 -12.02 -4.11 2.38
N VAL A 196 -12.26 -4.80 3.50
CA VAL A 196 -11.83 -4.40 4.85
C VAL A 196 -11.10 -5.57 5.50
N VAL A 197 -9.82 -5.36 5.81
CA VAL A 197 -8.96 -6.38 6.42
C VAL A 197 -8.49 -5.94 7.81
N PRO A 198 -8.40 -6.84 8.79
CA PRO A 198 -7.82 -6.49 10.09
C PRO A 198 -6.33 -6.16 9.94
N ASN A 199 -5.83 -5.24 10.75
CA ASN A 199 -4.41 -4.90 10.84
C ASN A 199 -3.63 -5.94 11.68
N ASN A 200 -3.80 -7.22 11.31
CA ASN A 200 -3.26 -8.40 11.97
C ASN A 200 -2.70 -9.37 10.93
N PRO A 201 -1.90 -10.38 11.33
CA PRO A 201 -1.47 -11.44 10.42
C PRO A 201 -2.69 -12.17 9.82
N ILE A 202 -2.66 -12.37 8.50
CA ILE A 202 -3.69 -13.13 7.76
C ILE A 202 -2.99 -14.14 6.87
N GLY A 203 -3.29 -15.43 7.07
CA GLY A 203 -2.67 -16.54 6.36
C GLY A 203 -3.16 -16.74 4.92
N PHE A 204 -2.59 -17.74 4.24
CA PHE A 204 -2.95 -18.09 2.86
C PHE A 204 -4.27 -18.86 2.73
N SER A 205 -4.84 -19.33 3.84
CA SER A 205 -6.14 -20.02 3.87
C SER A 205 -7.31 -19.09 3.60
N HIS A 206 -7.14 -17.79 3.81
CA HIS A 206 -8.19 -16.80 3.61
C HIS A 206 -8.16 -16.22 2.20
N GLN A 207 -9.33 -16.18 1.56
CA GLN A 207 -9.56 -15.58 0.25
C GLN A 207 -9.91 -14.10 0.38
N LEU A 208 -9.65 -13.32 -0.68
CA LEU A 208 -9.95 -11.88 -0.68
C LEU A 208 -11.44 -11.60 -0.49
N THR A 209 -12.29 -12.44 -1.07
CA THR A 209 -13.76 -12.33 -1.02
C THR A 209 -14.32 -12.45 0.40
N GLU A 210 -13.60 -13.11 1.34
CA GLU A 210 -13.99 -13.16 2.77
C GLU A 210 -13.94 -11.78 3.44
N PHE A 211 -13.17 -10.86 2.87
CA PHE A 211 -13.00 -9.49 3.35
C PHE A 211 -13.76 -8.47 2.50
N GLN A 212 -14.54 -8.92 1.52
CA GLN A 212 -15.36 -8.05 0.69
C GLN A 212 -16.55 -7.52 1.50
N VAL A 213 -16.81 -6.22 1.37
CA VAL A 213 -17.96 -5.55 2.00
C VAL A 213 -18.73 -4.76 0.95
N ASN A 214 -19.98 -4.42 1.26
CA ASN A 214 -20.71 -3.45 0.45
C ASN A 214 -20.04 -2.08 0.56
N ILE A 215 -20.03 -1.34 -0.54
CA ILE A 215 -19.44 0.00 -0.55
C ILE A 215 -20.15 0.92 0.45
N ASP A 216 -21.47 0.84 0.57
CA ASP A 216 -22.26 1.66 1.52
C ASP A 216 -21.90 1.38 2.98
N ASP A 217 -21.56 0.12 3.31
CA ASP A 217 -21.16 -0.24 4.67
C ASP A 217 -19.76 0.29 4.97
N LEU A 218 -18.85 0.24 3.99
CA LEU A 218 -17.54 0.89 4.11
C LEU A 218 -17.65 2.42 4.24
N GLU A 219 -18.53 3.06 3.47
CA GLU A 219 -18.78 4.50 3.56
C GLU A 219 -19.29 4.91 4.94
N LYS A 220 -20.20 4.13 5.52
CA LYS A 220 -20.66 4.32 6.90
C LYS A 220 -19.54 4.12 7.92
N MET A 221 -18.70 3.08 7.75
CA MET A 221 -17.58 2.80 8.65
C MET A 221 -16.50 3.89 8.60
N ALA A 222 -16.22 4.42 7.40
CA ALA A 222 -15.15 5.39 7.17
C ALA A 222 -15.60 6.85 7.33
N GLY A 223 -16.90 7.13 7.22
CA GLY A 223 -17.42 8.50 7.13
C GLY A 223 -16.98 9.21 5.85
N LEU A 224 -16.89 8.46 4.74
CA LEU A 224 -16.41 8.94 3.44
C LEU A 224 -17.39 8.58 2.33
N VAL A 225 -17.31 9.30 1.21
CA VAL A 225 -17.98 8.93 -0.05
C VAL A 225 -16.91 8.67 -1.11
N PHE A 226 -16.77 7.43 -1.54
CA PHE A 226 -15.79 7.02 -2.53
C PHE A 226 -16.36 7.22 -3.94
N PHE A 227 -15.53 7.73 -4.85
CA PHE A 227 -15.89 7.95 -6.26
C PHE A 227 -17.26 8.63 -6.45
N PRO A 228 -17.49 9.83 -5.87
CA PRO A 228 -18.81 10.47 -5.82
C PRO A 228 -19.40 10.83 -7.19
N GLN A 229 -18.61 10.75 -8.26
CA GLN A 229 -19.05 10.98 -9.64
C GLN A 229 -19.53 9.71 -10.35
N VAL A 230 -19.48 8.54 -9.70
CA VAL A 230 -19.92 7.25 -10.26
C VAL A 230 -21.28 6.89 -9.68
N ASP A 231 -22.27 6.59 -10.53
CA ASP A 231 -23.54 6.02 -10.06
C ASP A 231 -23.33 4.51 -9.78
N LYS A 232 -22.99 4.21 -8.53
CA LYS A 232 -22.70 2.83 -8.06
C LYS A 232 -23.90 1.90 -8.13
N THR A 233 -25.11 2.40 -8.41
CA THR A 233 -26.31 1.56 -8.55
C THR A 233 -26.52 1.06 -9.98
N LYS A 234 -25.93 1.74 -10.96
CA LYS A 234 -26.16 1.47 -12.40
C LYS A 234 -24.88 1.20 -13.18
N ASP A 235 -23.79 1.86 -12.83
CA ASP A 235 -22.60 1.95 -13.68
C ASP A 235 -21.50 0.95 -13.29
N VAL A 236 -21.71 0.17 -12.22
CA VAL A 236 -20.69 -0.74 -11.68
C VAL A 236 -21.18 -2.18 -11.58
N LYS A 237 -20.29 -3.12 -11.88
CA LYS A 237 -20.41 -4.54 -11.53
C LYS A 237 -19.48 -4.88 -10.38
N ASN A 238 -19.79 -5.94 -9.63
CA ASN A 238 -18.90 -6.46 -8.61
C ASN A 238 -17.60 -6.98 -9.25
N ILE A 239 -16.45 -6.47 -8.80
CA ILE A 239 -15.14 -6.89 -9.33
C ILE A 239 -14.88 -8.37 -9.14
N CYS A 240 -15.39 -9.01 -8.08
CA CYS A 240 -15.17 -10.44 -7.83
C CYS A 240 -16.12 -11.36 -8.61
N GLU A 241 -17.10 -10.78 -9.32
CA GLU A 241 -17.94 -11.50 -10.28
C GLU A 241 -17.38 -11.40 -11.72
N VAL A 242 -16.65 -10.32 -12.01
CA VAL A 242 -16.06 -10.05 -13.34
C VAL A 242 -14.60 -10.48 -13.43
N ASP A 243 -13.84 -10.32 -12.35
CA ASP A 243 -12.47 -10.77 -12.18
C ASP A 243 -12.39 -11.79 -11.03
N THR A 244 -11.22 -12.39 -10.85
CA THR A 244 -11.04 -13.55 -9.97
C THR A 244 -11.05 -13.21 -8.50
N CYS A 245 -10.67 -11.99 -8.12
CA CYS A 245 -10.32 -11.64 -6.74
C CYS A 245 -9.37 -12.65 -6.07
N LYS A 246 -8.56 -13.35 -6.87
CA LYS A 246 -7.68 -14.41 -6.40
C LYS A 246 -6.31 -13.81 -6.11
N LEU A 247 -5.95 -13.79 -4.82
CA LEU A 247 -4.61 -13.44 -4.42
C LEU A 247 -3.63 -14.58 -4.74
N MET A 248 -2.37 -14.24 -5.00
CA MET A 248 -1.30 -15.23 -5.18
C MET A 248 -1.31 -16.28 -4.06
N GLY A 249 -1.22 -17.55 -4.44
CA GLY A 249 -1.12 -18.66 -3.49
C GLY A 249 0.22 -18.68 -2.77
N PHE A 250 0.37 -19.58 -1.78
CA PHE A 250 1.61 -19.74 -1.02
C PHE A 250 2.82 -19.97 -1.91
N LYS A 251 2.71 -20.89 -2.89
CA LYS A 251 3.80 -21.21 -3.82
C LYS A 251 4.22 -20.01 -4.67
N GLU A 252 3.25 -19.39 -5.36
CA GLU A 252 3.48 -18.23 -6.25
C GLU A 252 4.08 -17.05 -5.50
N PHE A 253 3.54 -16.75 -4.32
CA PHE A 253 4.03 -15.65 -3.50
C PHE A 253 5.45 -15.92 -2.98
N THR A 254 5.74 -17.15 -2.55
CA THR A 254 7.08 -17.51 -2.07
C THR A 254 8.10 -17.42 -3.20
N LEU A 255 7.78 -17.90 -4.41
CA LEU A 255 8.63 -17.73 -5.60
C LEU A 255 8.90 -16.25 -5.89
N TYR A 256 7.87 -15.41 -5.87
CA TYR A 256 8.01 -13.97 -6.07
C TYR A 256 8.93 -13.31 -5.03
N ILE A 257 8.76 -13.63 -3.74
CA ILE A 257 9.62 -13.08 -2.68
C ILE A 257 11.06 -13.57 -2.84
N THR A 258 11.26 -14.85 -3.17
CA THR A 258 12.59 -15.40 -3.42
C THR A 258 13.27 -14.75 -4.61
N ALA A 259 12.57 -14.51 -5.71
CA ALA A 259 13.11 -13.78 -6.86
C ALA A 259 13.62 -12.38 -6.46
N ARG A 260 12.87 -11.68 -5.60
CA ARG A 260 13.29 -10.37 -5.06
C ARG A 260 14.51 -10.49 -4.14
N LYS A 261 14.57 -11.51 -3.28
CA LYS A 261 15.74 -11.78 -2.43
C LYS A 261 16.98 -12.03 -3.28
N VAL A 262 16.87 -12.89 -4.30
CA VAL A 262 17.93 -13.18 -5.29
C VAL A 262 18.40 -11.89 -5.94
N GLN A 263 17.51 -11.10 -6.55
CA GLN A 263 17.89 -9.86 -7.24
C GLN A 263 18.59 -8.85 -6.31
N SER A 264 18.21 -8.82 -5.03
CA SER A 264 18.78 -7.92 -4.02
C SER A 264 20.03 -8.46 -3.30
N ALA A 265 20.41 -9.72 -3.54
CA ALA A 265 21.56 -10.35 -2.88
C ALA A 265 22.85 -9.58 -3.18
N ARG A 266 23.67 -9.38 -2.15
CA ARG A 266 24.98 -8.70 -2.23
C ARG A 266 26.16 -9.64 -2.02
N THR A 267 25.88 -10.90 -1.69
CA THR A 267 26.89 -11.93 -1.42
C THR A 267 26.37 -13.27 -1.91
N LEU A 268 27.29 -14.16 -2.32
CA LEU A 268 26.95 -15.53 -2.73
C LEU A 268 26.22 -16.27 -1.60
N HIS A 269 26.64 -16.10 -0.35
CA HIS A 269 25.97 -16.70 0.79
C HIS A 269 24.49 -16.28 0.92
N ARG A 270 24.17 -15.00 0.67
CA ARG A 270 22.76 -14.54 0.69
C ARG A 270 21.96 -15.08 -0.49
N LEU A 271 22.61 -15.23 -1.64
CA LEU A 271 22.01 -15.82 -2.84
C LEU A 271 21.65 -17.30 -2.60
N GLU A 272 22.62 -18.09 -2.11
CA GLU A 272 22.43 -19.50 -1.73
C GLU A 272 21.35 -19.67 -0.65
N LYS A 273 21.37 -18.82 0.38
CA LYS A 273 20.38 -18.85 1.45
C LYS A 273 18.97 -18.66 0.92
N ALA A 274 18.75 -17.73 -0.01
CA ALA A 274 17.43 -17.50 -0.61
C ALA A 274 16.91 -18.76 -1.34
N MET A 275 17.78 -19.48 -2.05
CA MET A 275 17.41 -20.74 -2.72
C MET A 275 17.23 -21.89 -1.73
N SER A 276 17.99 -21.92 -0.63
CA SER A 276 17.82 -22.94 0.43
C SER A 276 16.46 -22.81 1.13
N GLU A 277 16.08 -21.58 1.51
CA GLU A 277 14.79 -21.30 2.14
C GLU A 277 13.61 -21.72 1.24
N LEU A 278 13.76 -21.57 -0.08
CA LEU A 278 12.75 -22.03 -1.04
C LEU A 278 12.60 -23.56 -1.07
N ARG A 279 13.73 -24.28 -1.06
CA ARG A 279 13.74 -25.76 -1.00
C ARG A 279 13.21 -26.29 0.32
N GLU A 280 13.56 -25.65 1.44
CA GLU A 280 13.04 -25.96 2.78
C GLU A 280 11.52 -25.78 2.86
N ALA A 281 10.97 -24.81 2.10
CA ALA A 281 9.53 -24.63 1.95
C ALA A 281 8.87 -25.67 1.00
N GLY A 282 9.63 -26.62 0.45
CA GLY A 282 9.14 -27.67 -0.46
C GLY A 282 8.72 -27.13 -1.83
N ILE A 283 9.30 -26.01 -2.27
CA ILE A 283 8.94 -25.36 -3.53
C ILE A 283 10.11 -25.46 -4.52
N GLU A 284 9.84 -26.04 -5.70
CA GLU A 284 10.79 -26.04 -6.81
C GLU A 284 10.84 -24.67 -7.49
N PRO A 285 12.05 -24.15 -7.82
CA PRO A 285 12.20 -22.91 -8.56
C PRO A 285 11.69 -23.05 -10.00
N ASP A 286 11.08 -21.99 -10.54
CA ASP A 286 10.70 -21.92 -11.95
C ASP A 286 11.86 -21.47 -12.84
N ASP A 287 11.69 -21.60 -14.16
CA ASP A 287 12.71 -21.21 -15.16
C ASP A 287 13.14 -19.74 -15.03
N TYR A 288 12.23 -18.87 -14.61
CA TYR A 288 12.52 -17.46 -14.41
C TYR A 288 13.48 -17.27 -13.23
N LEU A 289 13.18 -17.89 -12.09
CA LEU A 289 14.00 -17.81 -10.89
C LEU A 289 15.38 -18.44 -11.09
N LEU A 290 15.47 -19.56 -11.82
CA LEU A 290 16.75 -20.20 -12.17
C LEU A 290 17.64 -19.26 -13.00
N LYS A 291 17.09 -18.69 -14.08
CA LYS A 291 17.83 -17.72 -14.92
C LYS A 291 18.25 -16.47 -14.14
N LEU A 292 17.38 -16.00 -13.24
CA LEU A 292 17.68 -14.85 -12.39
C LEU A 292 18.80 -15.16 -11.39
N HIS A 293 18.80 -16.36 -10.82
CA HIS A 293 19.84 -16.84 -9.93
C HIS A 293 21.20 -16.93 -10.63
N GLU A 294 21.27 -17.62 -11.77
CA GLU A 294 22.50 -17.77 -12.58
C GLU A 294 23.11 -16.41 -12.91
N LYS A 295 22.29 -15.49 -13.45
CA LYS A 295 22.74 -14.13 -13.77
C LYS A 295 23.31 -13.41 -12.56
N LYS A 296 22.66 -13.54 -11.39
CA LYS A 296 23.10 -12.85 -10.17
C LYS A 296 24.36 -13.47 -9.58
N GLU A 297 24.51 -14.78 -9.68
CA GLU A 297 25.72 -15.50 -9.27
C GLU A 297 26.94 -15.04 -10.08
N GLU A 298 26.80 -14.96 -11.40
CA GLU A 298 27.84 -14.44 -12.29
C GLU A 298 28.24 -13.01 -11.95
N GLU A 299 27.27 -12.13 -11.72
CA GLU A 299 27.49 -10.73 -11.31
C GLU A 299 28.34 -10.66 -10.02
N LEU A 300 27.93 -11.39 -8.98
CA LEU A 300 28.63 -11.39 -7.68
C LEU A 300 30.04 -12.00 -7.78
N LEU A 301 30.25 -13.01 -8.62
CA LEU A 301 31.57 -13.59 -8.87
C LEU A 301 32.48 -12.62 -9.61
N GLN A 302 31.95 -11.88 -10.58
CA GLN A 302 32.71 -10.85 -11.31
C GLN A 302 33.11 -9.70 -10.37
N GLU A 303 32.19 -9.20 -9.54
CA GLU A 303 32.48 -8.18 -8.53
C GLU A 303 33.56 -8.63 -7.54
N LYS A 304 33.47 -9.88 -7.05
CA LYS A 304 34.48 -10.46 -6.15
C LYS A 304 35.85 -10.55 -6.81
N ARG A 305 35.91 -10.94 -8.09
CA ARG A 305 37.18 -11.01 -8.86
C ARG A 305 37.76 -9.62 -9.12
N ALA A 306 36.93 -8.62 -9.42
CA ALA A 306 37.36 -7.24 -9.60
C ALA A 306 37.97 -6.67 -8.31
N ALA A 307 37.27 -6.81 -7.18
CA ALA A 307 37.76 -6.36 -5.88
C ALA A 307 39.09 -7.04 -5.48
N ALA A 308 39.26 -8.33 -5.79
CA ALA A 308 40.50 -9.06 -5.51
C ALA A 308 41.69 -8.62 -6.40
N ARG A 309 41.44 -8.01 -7.56
CA ARG A 309 42.48 -7.45 -8.44
C ARG A 309 42.89 -6.05 -7.99
N GLU A 310 41.94 -5.21 -7.60
CA GLU A 310 42.20 -3.86 -7.09
C GLU A 310 42.95 -3.88 -5.75
N GLY A 311 42.61 -4.81 -4.85
CA GLY A 311 43.32 -5.00 -3.58
C GLY A 311 44.74 -5.59 -3.68
N LYS A 312 45.19 -5.99 -4.87
CA LYS A 312 46.58 -6.42 -5.14
C LYS A 312 47.43 -5.34 -5.81
N ALA A 313 46.82 -4.22 -6.21
CA ALA A 313 47.46 -3.14 -6.95
C ALA A 313 47.72 -1.86 -6.11
N GLY A 314 47.38 -1.89 -4.81
CA GLY A 314 47.71 -0.87 -3.81
C GLY A 314 48.50 -1.46 -2.67
#